data_AF-A0A812PF07-F1
#
_entry.id   AF-A0A812PF07-F1
#
_cell.length_a   1.000
_cell.length_b   1.000
_cell.length_c   1.000
_cell.angle_alpha   90.00
_cell.angle_beta   90.00
_cell.angle_gamma   90.00
#
_symmetry.space_group_name_H-M   'P 1'
#
loop_
_entity.id
_entity.type
_entity.pdbx_description
1 polymer ?
#
loop_
_entity_poly.entity_id
_entity_poly.type
_entity_poly.pdbx_seq_one_letter_code
_entity_poly.pdbx_strand_id
1 'polypeptide(L)'
;KILGVPASLPLYFTATALAKLAHQEGELAIVKAAKKAGVPYMLPTLSSYTLDEMLAARTPDQVVFSQLYVNPERSRSEEYVAKLEAAGVQALFVTVDAPQLGRREKDMRNKFTQQGSDVQGDDEDEGAVDRSQGATRAISSYIDPGLNWEDVPWLKSITKMKVLLKGVQCAEDAVMAFKSGLAGCVLSNHGGRQLDTCRPGIEVLPEVMEAVKAEG
;
A
#
# COMPACT_ATOMS: atom_id res chain seq x y z
N LYS A 1 -8.80 -0.03 -19.03
CA LYS A 1 -9.41 -0.29 -17.70
C LYS A 1 -8.34 -0.84 -16.79
N ILE A 2 -8.38 -0.55 -15.49
CA ILE A 2 -7.52 -1.13 -14.45
C ILE A 2 -8.44 -1.75 -13.41
N LEU A 3 -8.36 -3.06 -13.17
CA LEU A 3 -9.27 -3.79 -12.26
C LEU A 3 -10.77 -3.55 -12.56
N GLY A 4 -11.12 -3.43 -13.84
CA GLY A 4 -12.47 -3.13 -14.30
C GLY A 4 -12.85 -1.64 -14.27
N VAL A 5 -12.06 -0.79 -13.62
CA VAL A 5 -12.29 0.66 -13.52
C VAL A 5 -11.83 1.35 -14.81
N PRO A 6 -12.62 2.28 -15.38
CA PRO A 6 -12.17 3.12 -16.49
C PRO A 6 -10.93 3.93 -16.11
N ALA A 7 -9.94 3.97 -16.99
CA ALA A 7 -8.73 4.77 -16.81
C ALA A 7 -8.32 5.32 -18.17
N SER A 8 -8.00 6.62 -18.23
CA SER A 8 -7.60 7.32 -19.46
C SER A 8 -6.23 6.86 -19.96
N LEU A 9 -5.38 6.37 -19.06
CA LEU A 9 -4.06 5.84 -19.33
C LEU A 9 -3.89 4.47 -18.65
N PRO A 10 -2.99 3.61 -19.14
CA PRO A 10 -2.64 2.35 -18.47
C PRO A 10 -1.72 2.57 -17.26
N LEU A 11 -1.97 3.64 -16.50
CA LEU A 11 -1.17 4.10 -15.37
C LEU A 11 -2.09 4.37 -14.18
N TYR A 12 -1.54 4.34 -12.98
CA TYR A 12 -2.20 4.76 -11.75
C TYR A 12 -1.15 5.37 -10.81
N PHE A 13 -1.59 6.22 -9.89
CA PHE A 13 -0.71 6.70 -8.83
C PHE A 13 -0.56 5.62 -7.76
N THR A 14 0.65 5.13 -7.54
CA THR A 14 0.94 4.12 -6.51
C THR A 14 1.05 4.76 -5.12
N ALA A 15 0.90 3.96 -4.08
CA ALA A 15 0.99 4.41 -2.70
C ALA A 15 2.41 4.93 -2.39
N THR A 16 2.48 6.21 -2.02
CA THR A 16 3.70 6.86 -1.53
C THR A 16 3.40 7.58 -0.23
N ALA A 17 3.98 7.09 0.85
CA ALA A 17 3.85 7.69 2.18
C ALA A 17 4.55 9.06 2.27
N LEU A 18 4.11 9.87 3.24
CA LEU A 18 4.75 11.12 3.66
C LEU A 18 4.83 12.20 2.57
N ALA A 19 3.78 12.38 1.76
CA ALA A 19 3.84 13.30 0.63
C ALA A 19 4.03 14.78 1.05
N LYS A 20 3.76 15.15 2.32
CA LYS A 20 4.06 16.49 2.86
C LYS A 20 5.56 16.83 2.86
N LEU A 21 6.44 15.84 2.75
CA LEU A 21 7.87 16.07 2.54
C LEU A 21 8.17 16.77 1.21
N ALA A 22 7.30 16.61 0.20
CA ALA A 22 7.47 17.23 -1.11
C ALA A 22 6.66 18.53 -1.27
N HIS A 23 5.43 18.57 -0.75
CA HIS A 23 4.55 19.74 -0.87
C HIS A 23 3.51 19.75 0.26
N GLN A 24 3.12 20.94 0.75
CA GLN A 24 2.19 21.07 1.89
C GLN A 24 0.83 20.37 1.68
N GLU A 25 0.31 20.39 0.45
CA GLU A 25 -0.95 19.69 0.12
C GLU A 25 -0.82 18.15 0.08
N GLY A 26 0.40 17.61 0.13
CA GLY A 26 0.69 16.18 0.24
C GLY A 26 -0.18 15.28 -0.65
N GLU A 27 -0.77 14.25 -0.03
CA GLU A 27 -1.61 13.27 -0.70
C GLU A 27 -2.92 13.88 -1.25
N LEU A 28 -3.41 14.97 -0.68
CA LEU A 28 -4.63 15.64 -1.17
C LEU A 28 -4.44 16.21 -2.57
N ALA A 29 -3.25 16.75 -2.87
CA ALA A 29 -2.91 17.17 -4.23
C ALA A 29 -2.88 15.98 -5.20
N ILE A 30 -2.41 14.81 -4.76
CA ILE A 30 -2.36 13.58 -5.57
C ILE A 30 -3.79 13.07 -5.85
N VAL A 31 -4.69 13.10 -4.86
CA VAL A 31 -6.11 12.77 -5.05
C VAL A 31 -6.72 13.64 -6.14
N LYS A 32 -6.55 14.97 -6.06
CA LYS A 32 -7.07 15.91 -7.07
C LYS A 32 -6.44 15.69 -8.45
N ALA A 33 -5.12 15.46 -8.49
CA ALA A 33 -4.38 15.22 -9.73
C ALA A 33 -4.83 13.93 -10.43
N ALA A 34 -5.03 12.85 -9.68
CA ALA A 34 -5.51 11.57 -10.20
C ALA A 34 -6.90 11.70 -10.85
N LYS A 35 -7.81 12.45 -10.22
CA LYS A 35 -9.11 12.78 -10.82
C LYS A 35 -8.95 13.51 -12.15
N LYS A 36 -8.16 14.58 -12.16
CA LYS A 36 -7.92 15.40 -13.35
C LYS A 36 -7.29 14.60 -14.49
N ALA A 37 -6.36 13.70 -14.18
CA ALA A 37 -5.71 12.81 -15.14
C ALA A 37 -6.60 11.64 -15.60
N GLY A 38 -7.71 11.38 -14.90
CA GLY A 38 -8.61 10.26 -15.21
C GLY A 38 -7.97 8.89 -14.95
N VAL A 39 -7.13 8.78 -13.92
CA VAL A 39 -6.49 7.52 -13.51
C VAL A 39 -6.71 7.25 -12.01
N PRO A 40 -6.73 5.99 -11.58
CA PRO A 40 -6.87 5.67 -10.15
C PRO A 40 -5.68 6.17 -9.32
N TYR A 41 -5.93 6.47 -8.04
CA TYR A 41 -4.91 6.64 -7.02
C TYR A 41 -5.06 5.55 -5.96
N MET A 42 -3.94 4.94 -5.58
CA MET A 42 -3.84 4.02 -4.44
C MET A 42 -3.44 4.81 -3.19
N LEU A 43 -4.39 4.98 -2.27
CA LEU A 43 -4.16 5.66 -1.00
C LEU A 43 -3.15 4.87 -0.14
N PRO A 44 -2.09 5.49 0.40
CA PRO A 44 -1.16 4.81 1.29
C PRO A 44 -1.77 4.65 2.70
N THR A 45 -1.43 3.55 3.39
CA THR A 45 -1.80 3.37 4.81
C THR A 45 -1.12 4.43 5.70
N LEU A 46 0.12 4.78 5.36
CA LEU A 46 0.99 5.66 6.16
C LEU A 46 1.17 7.03 5.50
N SER A 47 0.05 7.70 5.25
CA SER A 47 -0.03 9.04 4.63
C SER A 47 0.30 10.18 5.60
N SER A 48 0.56 11.38 5.07
CA SER A 48 0.64 12.61 5.87
C SER A 48 -0.72 13.25 6.21
N TYR A 49 -1.80 12.70 5.67
CA TYR A 49 -3.19 13.06 5.98
C TYR A 49 -3.95 11.82 6.40
N THR A 50 -4.99 11.96 7.21
CA THR A 50 -5.86 10.85 7.59
C THR A 50 -6.57 10.27 6.38
N LEU A 51 -7.05 9.02 6.50
CA LEU A 51 -7.87 8.41 5.47
C LEU A 51 -9.10 9.27 5.16
N ASP A 52 -9.78 9.79 6.19
CA ASP A 52 -11.01 10.58 6.02
C ASP A 52 -10.75 11.88 5.26
N GLU A 53 -9.65 12.58 5.55
CA GLU A 53 -9.25 13.78 4.79
C GLU A 53 -8.97 13.45 3.31
N MET A 54 -8.25 12.35 3.04
CA MET A 54 -7.98 11.92 1.67
C MET A 54 -9.26 11.51 0.92
N LEU A 55 -10.19 10.83 1.61
CA LEU A 55 -11.47 10.42 1.03
C LEU A 55 -12.38 11.62 0.78
N ALA A 56 -12.37 12.62 1.67
CA ALA A 56 -13.12 13.87 1.53
C ALA A 56 -12.61 14.76 0.39
N ALA A 57 -11.32 14.65 0.03
CA ALA A 57 -10.75 15.37 -1.11
C ALA A 57 -11.15 14.81 -2.48
N ARG A 58 -11.83 13.65 -2.53
CA ARG A 58 -12.32 13.02 -3.77
C ARG A 58 -13.54 13.75 -4.33
N THR A 59 -13.75 13.65 -5.64
CA THR A 59 -15.09 13.90 -6.21
C THR A 59 -15.98 12.67 -6.02
N PRO A 60 -17.31 12.80 -5.96
CA PRO A 60 -18.22 11.66 -5.71
C PRO A 60 -18.08 10.48 -6.69
N ASP A 61 -17.66 10.76 -7.93
CA ASP A 61 -17.46 9.77 -9.00
C ASP A 61 -15.99 9.31 -9.12
N GLN A 62 -15.10 9.76 -8.23
CA GLN A 62 -13.69 9.39 -8.27
C GLN A 62 -13.46 8.04 -7.61
N VAL A 63 -13.04 7.08 -8.42
CA VAL A 63 -12.59 5.78 -7.95
C VAL A 63 -11.16 5.87 -7.42
N VAL A 64 -10.94 5.30 -6.24
CA VAL A 64 -9.62 5.10 -5.65
C VAL A 64 -9.42 3.64 -5.25
N PHE A 65 -8.16 3.26 -5.11
CA PHE A 65 -7.71 2.03 -4.49
C PHE A 65 -7.07 2.36 -3.14
N SER A 66 -6.77 1.35 -2.35
CA SER A 66 -6.03 1.54 -1.10
C SER A 66 -4.92 0.51 -0.96
N GLN A 67 -3.83 0.92 -0.34
CA GLN A 67 -2.74 0.07 0.10
C GLN A 67 -2.99 -0.32 1.57
N LEU A 68 -2.66 -1.57 1.91
CA LEU A 68 -2.69 -2.08 3.28
C LEU A 68 -1.31 -2.58 3.69
N TYR A 69 -0.83 -2.07 4.82
CA TYR A 69 0.06 -2.81 5.71
C TYR A 69 -0.79 -3.50 6.77
N VAL A 70 -0.63 -4.82 6.89
CA VAL A 70 -1.33 -5.58 7.93
C VAL A 70 -0.70 -5.26 9.27
N ASN A 71 -1.53 -4.86 10.23
CA ASN A 71 -1.12 -4.60 11.60
C ASN A 71 -1.07 -5.93 12.40
N PRO A 72 -0.10 -6.13 13.31
CA PRO A 72 -0.09 -7.29 14.20
C PRO A 72 -1.40 -7.46 14.97
N GLU A 73 -2.01 -6.35 15.36
CA GLU A 73 -3.36 -6.31 15.91
C GLU A 73 -4.38 -6.30 14.76
N ARG A 74 -4.92 -7.47 14.44
CA ARG A 74 -5.76 -7.67 13.24
C ARG A 74 -7.05 -6.84 13.25
N SER A 75 -7.62 -6.54 14.42
CA SER A 75 -8.76 -5.62 14.59
C SER A 75 -8.50 -4.25 13.96
N ARG A 76 -7.30 -3.68 14.11
CA ARG A 76 -6.93 -2.39 13.49
C ARG A 76 -6.97 -2.46 11.97
N SER A 77 -6.53 -3.58 11.39
CA SER A 77 -6.62 -3.79 9.94
C SER A 77 -8.07 -3.94 9.49
N GLU A 78 -8.90 -4.65 10.26
CA GLU A 78 -10.33 -4.83 9.99
C GLU A 78 -11.10 -3.51 10.02
N GLU A 79 -10.86 -2.67 11.03
CA GLU A 79 -11.47 -1.34 11.14
C GLU A 79 -11.08 -0.44 9.98
N TYR A 80 -9.79 -0.43 9.60
CA TYR A 80 -9.31 0.33 8.47
C TYR A 80 -9.95 -0.14 7.16
N VAL A 81 -10.01 -1.45 6.94
CA VAL A 81 -10.63 -2.07 5.75
C VAL A 81 -12.14 -1.80 5.69
N ALA A 82 -12.83 -1.85 6.82
CA ALA A 82 -14.26 -1.51 6.90
C ALA A 82 -14.53 -0.05 6.50
N LYS A 83 -13.70 0.89 6.95
CA LYS A 83 -13.80 2.31 6.55
C LYS A 83 -13.59 2.48 5.03
N LEU A 84 -12.62 1.77 4.46
CA LEU A 84 -12.38 1.79 3.01
C LEU A 84 -13.58 1.26 2.21
N GLU A 85 -14.14 0.13 2.64
CA GLU A 85 -15.30 -0.48 1.96
C GLU A 85 -16.54 0.42 2.05
N ALA A 86 -16.82 0.99 3.23
CA ALA A 86 -17.90 1.95 3.43
C ALA A 86 -17.75 3.20 2.54
N ALA A 87 -16.50 3.61 2.27
CA ALA A 87 -16.17 4.73 1.40
C ALA A 87 -16.13 4.40 -0.10
N GLY A 88 -16.53 3.17 -0.49
CA GLY A 88 -16.63 2.73 -1.88
C GLY A 88 -15.28 2.51 -2.58
N VAL A 89 -14.20 2.31 -1.82
CA VAL A 89 -12.88 1.96 -2.37
C VAL A 89 -13.00 0.64 -3.15
N GLN A 90 -12.37 0.54 -4.31
CA GLN A 90 -12.62 -0.58 -5.24
C GLN A 90 -11.66 -1.77 -5.07
N ALA A 91 -10.46 -1.52 -4.56
CA ALA A 91 -9.43 -2.54 -4.45
C ALA A 91 -8.48 -2.26 -3.29
N LEU A 92 -8.02 -3.33 -2.67
CA LEU A 92 -7.10 -3.38 -1.54
C LEU A 92 -5.81 -4.07 -1.97
N PHE A 93 -4.70 -3.35 -1.89
CA PHE A 93 -3.36 -3.82 -2.28
C PHE A 93 -2.55 -4.10 -1.02
N VAL A 94 -2.48 -5.37 -0.64
CA VAL A 94 -1.75 -5.84 0.53
C VAL A 94 -0.26 -5.83 0.19
N THR A 95 0.51 -5.04 0.92
CA THR A 95 1.95 -4.92 0.70
C THR A 95 2.67 -6.07 1.41
N VAL A 96 3.37 -6.91 0.64
CA VAL A 96 3.99 -8.16 1.14
C VAL A 96 5.51 -8.15 1.09
N ASP A 97 6.13 -7.11 0.52
CA ASP A 97 7.59 -6.99 0.35
C ASP A 97 8.29 -6.19 1.48
N ALA A 98 7.57 -5.87 2.55
CA ALA A 98 8.09 -5.05 3.66
C ALA A 98 7.71 -5.56 5.06
N PRO A 99 7.96 -6.85 5.41
CA PRO A 99 7.80 -7.35 6.79
C PRO A 99 8.76 -6.66 7.77
N GLN A 100 9.85 -6.10 7.24
CA GLN A 100 10.75 -5.16 7.91
C GLN A 100 11.08 -4.06 6.91
N LEU A 101 11.41 -2.87 7.40
CA LEU A 101 11.81 -1.78 6.51
C LEU A 101 13.22 -2.02 5.96
N GLY A 102 13.37 -1.77 4.65
CA GLY A 102 14.67 -1.86 3.99
C GLY A 102 15.69 -0.87 4.57
N ARG A 103 16.97 -1.22 4.45
CA ARG A 103 18.07 -0.41 4.97
C ARG A 103 18.38 0.77 4.04
N ARG A 104 17.80 1.93 4.34
CA ARG A 104 17.95 3.16 3.54
C ARG A 104 19.05 4.04 4.11
N GLU A 105 20.28 3.89 3.62
CA GLU A 105 21.44 4.60 4.18
C GLU A 105 21.28 6.13 4.22
N LYS A 106 20.63 6.71 3.20
CA LYS A 106 20.36 8.16 3.16
C LYS A 106 19.47 8.59 4.33
N ASP A 107 18.45 7.81 4.66
CA ASP A 107 17.55 8.09 5.79
C ASP A 107 18.26 7.88 7.14
N MET A 108 19.21 6.95 7.22
CA MET A 108 20.02 6.73 8.43
C MET A 108 21.04 7.85 8.67
N ARG A 109 21.63 8.39 7.60
CA ARG A 109 22.59 9.51 7.66
C ARG A 109 21.86 10.82 7.94
N ASN A 110 20.68 11.01 7.37
CA ASN A 110 19.83 12.17 7.59
C ASN A 110 18.90 11.90 8.76
N LYS A 111 19.28 12.31 9.99
CA LYS A 111 18.37 12.28 11.14
C LYS A 111 17.13 13.12 10.81
N PHE A 112 16.04 12.49 10.39
CA PHE A 112 14.79 13.17 10.07
C PHE A 112 14.24 13.79 11.37
N THR A 113 14.38 15.11 11.51
CA THR A 113 13.85 15.89 12.64
C THR A 113 12.43 16.43 12.39
N GLN A 114 11.78 16.04 11.29
CA GLN A 114 10.49 16.60 10.91
C GLN A 114 9.32 15.66 11.27
N GLN A 115 8.39 16.16 12.10
CA GLN A 115 7.06 15.57 12.32
C GLN A 115 6.35 15.43 10.96
N GLY A 116 6.02 14.22 10.53
CA GLY A 116 5.43 14.02 9.19
C GLY A 116 4.46 12.85 9.03
N SER A 117 4.33 11.99 10.04
CA SER A 117 3.39 10.86 10.02
C SER A 117 2.34 11.03 11.11
N ASP A 118 1.11 11.34 10.71
CA ASP A 118 -0.07 11.12 11.55
C ASP A 118 -0.42 9.64 11.39
N VAL A 119 0.24 8.79 12.18
CA VAL A 119 -0.09 7.36 12.25
C VAL A 119 -1.52 7.29 12.77
N GLN A 120 -2.42 6.72 11.96
CA GLN A 120 -3.85 6.66 12.25
C GLN A 120 -4.08 5.99 13.61
N GLY A 121 -4.43 6.79 14.60
CA GLY A 121 -4.77 6.37 15.96
C GLY A 121 -5.08 7.58 16.83
N ASP A 122 -6.34 7.68 17.28
CA ASP A 122 -6.77 8.55 18.38
C ASP A 122 -6.35 7.94 19.74
N ASP A 123 -5.09 7.53 19.88
CA ASP A 123 -4.58 7.00 21.14
C ASP A 123 -3.90 8.14 21.91
N GLU A 124 -4.66 8.71 22.86
CA GLU A 124 -4.14 9.45 24.02
C GLU A 124 -3.40 8.49 24.98
N ASP A 125 -2.46 7.69 24.49
CA ASP A 125 -1.59 6.86 25.34
C ASP A 125 -0.15 7.37 25.27
N GLU A 126 0.29 7.95 26.40
CA GLU A 126 1.64 8.45 26.66
C GLU A 126 2.67 7.30 26.77
N GLY A 127 2.71 6.42 25.77
CA GLY A 127 3.83 5.52 25.56
C GLY A 127 4.96 6.28 24.89
N ALA A 128 6.06 6.53 25.61
CA ALA A 128 7.24 7.22 25.11
C ALA A 128 7.83 6.55 23.86
N VAL A 129 7.30 6.88 22.68
CA VAL A 129 7.95 6.58 21.40
C VAL A 129 9.22 7.42 21.40
N ASP A 130 10.39 6.79 21.43
CA ASP A 130 11.66 7.48 21.30
C ASP A 130 11.76 8.13 19.91
N ARG A 131 11.30 9.39 19.84
CA ARG A 131 11.25 10.21 18.62
C ARG A 131 12.65 10.58 18.11
N SER A 132 13.72 10.22 18.82
CA SER A 132 15.11 10.41 18.39
C SER A 132 15.55 9.45 17.27
N GLN A 133 14.76 8.39 17.01
CA GLN A 133 15.08 7.32 16.06
C GLN A 133 14.35 7.43 14.69
N GLY A 134 13.57 8.50 14.47
CA GLY A 134 12.97 8.86 13.17
C GLY A 134 11.67 8.12 12.79
N ALA A 135 10.91 8.69 11.83
CA ALA A 135 9.61 8.19 11.35
C ALA A 135 9.64 6.73 10.88
N THR A 136 10.79 6.25 10.40
CA THR A 136 11.03 4.87 9.97
C THR A 136 10.75 3.85 11.09
N ARG A 137 11.11 4.11 12.35
CA ARG A 137 10.95 3.12 13.42
C ARG A 137 9.50 2.96 13.88
N ALA A 138 8.74 4.06 13.96
CA ALA A 138 7.32 4.03 14.28
C ALA A 138 6.48 3.29 13.22
N ILE A 139 6.88 3.41 11.94
CA ILE A 139 6.30 2.64 10.84
C ILE A 139 6.60 1.14 11.00
N SER A 140 7.81 0.78 11.40
CA SER A 140 8.22 -0.63 11.51
C SER A 140 7.45 -1.41 12.58
N SER A 141 7.02 -0.77 13.68
CA SER A 141 6.22 -1.43 14.72
C SER A 141 4.75 -1.62 14.32
N TYR A 142 4.29 -0.90 13.30
CA TYR A 142 2.92 -1.00 12.81
C TYR A 142 2.70 -2.23 11.91
N ILE A 143 3.77 -2.79 11.32
CA ILE A 143 3.67 -3.82 10.28
C ILE A 143 3.88 -5.21 10.89
N ASP A 144 2.97 -6.14 10.59
CA ASP A 144 3.10 -7.55 10.98
C ASP A 144 4.19 -8.26 10.16
N PRO A 145 5.30 -8.72 10.78
CA PRO A 145 6.33 -9.47 10.08
C PRO A 145 5.94 -10.93 9.80
N GLY A 146 4.86 -11.43 10.40
CA GLY A 146 4.41 -12.82 10.34
C GLY A 146 3.37 -13.13 9.26
N LEU A 147 3.03 -12.15 8.41
CA LEU A 147 2.08 -12.33 7.33
C LEU A 147 2.48 -13.49 6.40
N ASN A 148 1.54 -14.38 6.10
CA ASN A 148 1.78 -15.55 5.27
C ASN A 148 0.54 -15.92 4.43
N TRP A 149 0.63 -16.99 3.62
CA TRP A 149 -0.44 -17.39 2.70
C TRP A 149 -1.73 -17.87 3.40
N GLU A 150 -1.65 -18.33 4.65
CA GLU A 150 -2.82 -18.74 5.45
C GLU A 150 -3.69 -17.54 5.88
N ASP A 151 -3.16 -16.32 5.78
CA ASP A 151 -3.91 -15.09 6.02
C ASP A 151 -4.84 -14.70 4.86
N VAL A 152 -4.67 -15.27 3.66
CA VAL A 152 -5.45 -14.89 2.48
C VAL A 152 -6.96 -15.12 2.66
N PRO A 153 -7.44 -16.26 3.21
CA PRO A 153 -8.85 -16.44 3.55
C PRO A 153 -9.39 -15.35 4.49
N TRP A 154 -8.62 -14.95 5.51
CA TRP A 154 -9.00 -13.88 6.43
C TRP A 154 -9.11 -12.53 5.71
N LEU A 155 -8.08 -12.15 4.93
CA LEU A 155 -8.08 -10.91 4.12
C LEU A 155 -9.31 -10.82 3.21
N LYS A 156 -9.73 -11.95 2.63
CA LYS A 156 -10.92 -12.03 1.77
C LYS A 156 -12.23 -12.04 2.56
N SER A 157 -12.23 -12.46 3.83
CA SER A 157 -13.43 -12.48 4.67
C SER A 157 -13.80 -11.09 5.20
N ILE A 158 -12.82 -10.20 5.37
CA ILE A 158 -13.02 -8.88 5.97
C ILE A 158 -13.45 -7.82 4.95
N THR A 159 -13.48 -8.14 3.66
CA THR A 159 -13.90 -7.20 2.62
C THR A 159 -14.45 -7.83 1.35
N LYS A 160 -15.30 -7.08 0.65
CA LYS A 160 -15.74 -7.39 -0.74
C LYS A 160 -14.93 -6.67 -1.81
N MET A 161 -13.99 -5.81 -1.42
CA MET A 161 -13.07 -5.16 -2.36
C MET A 161 -12.22 -6.20 -3.10
N LYS A 162 -11.73 -5.85 -4.29
CA LYS A 162 -10.73 -6.70 -4.97
C LYS A 162 -9.44 -6.71 -4.16
N VAL A 163 -9.01 -7.87 -3.67
CA VAL A 163 -7.75 -8.02 -2.92
C VAL A 163 -6.63 -8.42 -3.88
N LEU A 164 -5.50 -7.71 -3.80
CA LEU A 164 -4.29 -7.94 -4.60
C LEU A 164 -3.04 -7.94 -3.71
N LEU A 165 -1.99 -8.63 -4.15
CA LEU A 165 -0.67 -8.51 -3.54
C LEU A 165 0.14 -7.41 -4.23
N LYS A 166 0.86 -6.59 -3.46
CA LYS A 166 1.85 -5.63 -3.96
C LYS A 166 3.22 -5.99 -3.40
N GLY A 167 4.19 -6.17 -4.29
CA GLY A 167 5.55 -6.58 -3.91
C GLY A 167 5.97 -7.95 -4.42
N VAL A 168 5.19 -8.56 -5.31
CA VAL A 168 5.53 -9.87 -5.90
C VAL A 168 6.76 -9.73 -6.79
N GLN A 169 7.69 -10.69 -6.68
CA GLN A 169 9.00 -10.64 -7.34
C GLN A 169 9.37 -11.95 -8.06
N CYS A 170 8.50 -12.96 -8.09
CA CYS A 170 8.72 -14.19 -8.82
C CYS A 170 7.41 -14.78 -9.39
N ALA A 171 7.56 -15.73 -10.31
CA ALA A 171 6.46 -16.43 -10.96
C ALA A 171 5.64 -17.28 -10.00
N GLU A 172 6.30 -17.95 -9.06
CA GLU A 172 5.68 -18.87 -8.09
C GLU A 172 4.67 -18.13 -7.21
N ASP A 173 5.04 -16.97 -6.68
CA ASP A 173 4.16 -16.14 -5.85
C ASP A 173 2.98 -15.56 -6.66
N ALA A 174 3.19 -15.22 -7.93
CA ALA A 174 2.12 -14.77 -8.81
C ALA A 174 1.10 -15.89 -9.10
N VAL A 175 1.58 -17.12 -9.34
CA VAL A 175 0.75 -18.31 -9.51
C VAL A 175 0.01 -18.65 -8.21
N MET A 176 0.66 -18.56 -7.05
CA MET A 176 -0.01 -18.75 -5.76
C MET A 176 -1.11 -17.70 -5.54
N ALA A 177 -0.85 -16.42 -5.83
CA ALA A 177 -1.87 -15.38 -5.76
C ALA A 177 -3.10 -15.67 -6.65
N PHE A 178 -2.86 -16.15 -7.88
CA PHE A 178 -3.93 -16.58 -8.78
C PHE A 178 -4.73 -17.76 -8.21
N LYS A 179 -4.05 -18.83 -7.76
CA LYS A 179 -4.68 -20.04 -7.19
C LYS A 179 -5.46 -19.75 -5.91
N SER A 180 -5.02 -18.79 -5.10
CA SER A 180 -5.76 -18.33 -3.91
C SER A 180 -6.98 -17.46 -4.25
N GLY A 181 -7.24 -17.20 -5.53
CA GLY A 181 -8.35 -16.41 -6.02
C GLY A 181 -8.25 -14.94 -5.61
N LEU A 182 -7.03 -14.39 -5.59
CA LEU A 182 -6.82 -12.95 -5.50
C LEU A 182 -7.07 -12.31 -6.88
N ALA A 183 -7.40 -11.02 -6.89
CA ALA A 183 -7.73 -10.31 -8.14
C ALA A 183 -6.50 -9.99 -9.00
N GLY A 184 -5.29 -10.24 -8.48
CA GLY A 184 -4.02 -10.06 -9.18
C GLY A 184 -2.88 -9.74 -8.23
N CYS A 185 -1.74 -9.36 -8.82
CA CYS A 185 -0.59 -8.85 -8.10
C CYS A 185 0.07 -7.68 -8.82
N VAL A 186 0.90 -6.93 -8.09
CA VAL A 186 1.79 -5.89 -8.62
C VAL A 186 3.22 -6.36 -8.47
N LEU A 187 3.90 -6.52 -9.62
CA LEU A 187 5.33 -6.79 -9.66
C LEU A 187 6.09 -5.54 -9.21
N SER A 188 6.73 -5.63 -8.05
CA SER A 188 7.30 -4.47 -7.36
C SER A 188 8.43 -4.93 -6.45
N ASN A 189 9.53 -4.18 -6.48
CA ASN A 189 10.59 -4.25 -5.49
C ASN A 189 10.56 -3.05 -4.53
N HIS A 190 9.38 -2.47 -4.36
CA HIS A 190 9.15 -1.29 -3.53
C HIS A 190 9.92 -0.05 -4.01
N GLY A 191 10.22 0.05 -5.31
CA GLY A 191 11.05 1.13 -5.86
C GLY A 191 12.52 1.04 -5.41
N GLY A 192 13.03 -0.18 -5.22
CA GLY A 192 14.41 -0.42 -4.76
C GLY A 192 14.65 -0.02 -3.29
N ARG A 193 13.59 0.01 -2.47
CA ARG A 193 13.65 0.51 -1.07
C ARG A 193 13.58 -0.59 -0.01
N GLN A 194 13.51 -1.85 -0.43
CA GLN A 194 13.37 -3.03 0.41
C GLN A 194 14.60 -3.93 0.28
N LEU A 195 14.48 -5.12 -0.34
CA LEU A 195 15.64 -5.98 -0.59
C LEU A 195 16.52 -5.35 -1.68
N ASP A 196 17.75 -5.00 -1.36
CA ASP A 196 18.68 -4.42 -2.33
C ASP A 196 19.12 -5.46 -3.36
N THR A 197 19.54 -5.01 -4.55
CA THR A 197 20.00 -5.84 -5.69
C THR A 197 18.98 -6.79 -6.31
N CYS A 198 17.71 -6.76 -5.88
CA CYS A 198 16.64 -7.51 -6.52
C CYS A 198 16.28 -6.95 -7.92
N ARG A 199 15.72 -7.83 -8.76
CA ARG A 199 15.38 -7.49 -10.15
C ARG A 199 14.25 -6.46 -10.21
N PRO A 200 14.30 -5.49 -11.14
CA PRO A 200 13.16 -4.62 -11.37
C PRO A 200 11.97 -5.43 -11.90
N GLY A 201 10.74 -5.00 -11.58
CA GLY A 201 9.53 -5.73 -11.97
C GLY A 201 9.41 -6.00 -13.48
N ILE A 202 10.00 -5.15 -14.32
CA ILE A 202 10.00 -5.34 -15.78
C ILE A 202 10.83 -6.56 -16.22
N GLU A 203 11.88 -6.92 -15.49
CA GLU A 203 12.69 -8.10 -15.78
C GLU A 203 12.01 -9.39 -15.30
N VAL A 204 11.21 -9.30 -14.23
CA VAL A 204 10.42 -10.40 -13.67
C VAL A 204 9.12 -10.63 -14.47
N LEU A 205 8.66 -9.62 -15.20
CA LEU A 205 7.40 -9.68 -15.94
C LEU A 205 7.30 -10.85 -16.94
N PRO A 206 8.32 -11.17 -17.77
CA PRO A 206 8.21 -12.25 -18.75
C PRO A 206 7.93 -13.63 -18.13
N GLU A 207 8.69 -14.01 -17.10
CA GLU A 207 8.54 -15.30 -16.40
C GLU A 207 7.19 -15.39 -15.67
N VAL A 208 6.74 -14.30 -15.04
CA VAL A 208 5.41 -14.24 -14.40
C VAL A 208 4.31 -14.40 -15.44
N MET A 209 4.40 -13.69 -16.56
CA MET A 209 3.36 -13.76 -17.60
C MET A 209 3.30 -15.14 -18.25
N GLU A 210 4.44 -15.81 -18.42
CA GLU A 210 4.48 -17.19 -18.91
C GLU A 210 3.81 -18.16 -17.92
N ALA A 211 4.21 -18.11 -16.65
CA ALA A 211 3.70 -19.01 -15.62
C ALA A 211 2.20 -18.80 -15.36
N VAL A 212 1.73 -17.55 -15.24
CA VAL A 212 0.31 -17.28 -14.98
C VAL A 212 -0.56 -17.72 -16.16
N LYS A 213 -0.13 -17.53 -17.41
CA LYS A 213 -0.87 -18.00 -18.60
C LYS A 213 -0.97 -19.53 -18.68
N ALA A 214 -0.01 -20.25 -18.10
CA ALA A 214 -0.05 -21.71 -18.06
C ALA A 214 -1.13 -22.24 -17.09
N GLU A 215 -1.61 -21.41 -16.16
CA GLU A 215 -2.62 -21.77 -15.16
C GLU A 215 -4.07 -21.50 -15.61
N GLY A 216 -4.26 -20.70 -16.67
CA GLY A 216 -5.58 -20.36 -17.26
C GLY A 216 -5.85 -18.86 -17.33
#